data_AF-A0A2N2VZT9-F1
#
_entry.id   AF-A0A2N2VZT9-F1
#
_cell.length_a   1.000
_cell.length_b   1.000
_cell.length_c   1.000
_cell.angle_alpha   90.00
_cell.angle_beta   90.00
_cell.angle_gamma   90.00
#
_symmetry.space_group_name_H-M   'P 1'
#
loop_
_entity.id
_entity.type
_entity.pdbx_description
1 polymer ?
#
loop_
_entity_poly.entity_id
_entity_poly.type
_entity_poly.pdbx_seq_one_letter_code
_entity_poly.pdbx_strand_id
1 'polypeptide(L)'
;MRAKSILKYGALWGVFEITLGYLLHLLNSSLASAILIPIGVLFMWAAYKSSKKWWSIPLVSVIAAVSRMVIYTVINNFTCCSEGIFPTLAIVLEGLAFIYPIIFLEKEKKKGSFLFVFKPILLFYVAILVYMVIFKSVAAVTKWGDLNTLLAEYDIKKELIALFLDTLISSALIGIAIVLQEIFLLIVYHKYD
;
A
#
# COMPACT_ATOMS: atom_id res chain seq x y z
N MET A 1 -6.58 0.17 24.42
CA MET A 1 -5.57 -0.34 23.45
C MET A 1 -5.77 0.10 21.99
N ARG A 2 -6.94 0.58 21.55
CA ARG A 2 -7.24 0.77 20.11
C ARG A 2 -6.51 1.92 19.40
N ALA A 3 -6.40 3.10 20.02
CA ALA A 3 -5.75 4.27 19.41
C ALA A 3 -4.21 4.13 19.33
N LYS A 4 -3.60 3.52 20.36
CA LYS A 4 -2.14 3.31 20.41
C LYS A 4 -1.65 2.43 19.25
N SER A 5 -2.39 1.39 18.88
CA SER A 5 -2.03 0.53 17.74
C SER A 5 -2.11 1.27 16.41
N ILE A 6 -3.15 2.08 16.20
CA ILE A 6 -3.31 2.87 14.96
C ILE A 6 -2.16 3.87 14.82
N LEU A 7 -1.84 4.60 15.89
CA LEU A 7 -0.70 5.52 15.91
C LEU A 7 0.62 4.79 15.65
N LYS A 8 0.85 3.65 16.31
CA LYS A 8 2.06 2.84 16.14
C LYS A 8 2.23 2.38 14.69
N TYR A 9 1.22 1.74 14.11
CA TYR A 9 1.33 1.19 12.76
C TYR A 9 1.39 2.29 11.69
N GLY A 10 0.66 3.40 11.86
CA GLY A 10 0.75 4.55 10.97
C GLY A 10 2.15 5.18 10.99
N ALA A 11 2.70 5.46 12.17
CA ALA A 11 4.04 6.05 12.29
C ALA A 11 5.13 5.13 11.71
N LEU A 12 5.07 3.82 12.01
CA LEU A 12 6.00 2.85 11.45
C LEU A 12 5.91 2.79 9.93
N TRP A 13 4.71 2.75 9.36
CA TRP A 13 4.54 2.76 7.91
C TRP A 13 5.13 4.04 7.28
N GLY A 14 4.85 5.22 7.84
CA GLY A 14 5.41 6.47 7.34
C GLY A 14 6.95 6.51 7.36
N VAL A 15 7.58 5.92 8.38
CA VAL A 15 9.04 5.76 8.45
C VAL A 15 9.54 4.76 7.40
N PHE A 16 8.86 3.62 7.22
CA PHE A 16 9.20 2.65 6.18
C PHE A 16 9.11 3.27 4.78
N GLU A 17 8.09 4.07 4.51
CA GLU A 17 7.89 4.75 3.22
C GLU A 17 9.04 5.69 2.87
N ILE A 18 9.51 6.50 3.83
CA ILE A 18 10.60 7.42 3.53
C ILE A 18 11.95 6.72 3.45
N THR A 19 12.17 5.68 4.28
CA THR A 19 13.46 4.97 4.31
C THR A 19 13.58 3.98 3.16
N LEU A 20 12.71 2.97 3.14
CA LEU A 20 12.72 1.94 2.12
C LEU A 20 12.28 2.51 0.77
N GLY A 21 11.33 3.43 0.73
CA GLY A 21 10.93 4.06 -0.53
C GLY A 21 12.07 4.83 -1.17
N TYR A 22 12.86 5.60 -0.40
CA TYR A 22 14.07 6.24 -0.92
C TYR A 22 15.05 5.22 -1.50
N LEU A 23 15.35 4.14 -0.76
CA LEU A 23 16.25 3.08 -1.22
C LEU A 23 15.74 2.37 -2.49
N LEU A 24 14.44 2.10 -2.58
CA LEU A 24 13.84 1.47 -3.76
C LEU A 24 13.83 2.38 -4.98
N HIS A 25 13.60 3.69 -4.78
CA HIS A 25 13.67 4.66 -5.86
C HIS A 25 15.10 4.82 -6.42
N LEU A 26 16.15 4.59 -5.62
CA LEU A 26 17.53 4.53 -6.10
C LEU A 26 17.79 3.34 -7.03
N LEU A 27 17.08 2.22 -6.84
CA LEU A 27 17.23 1.02 -7.67
C LEU A 27 16.38 1.10 -8.93
N ASN A 28 15.06 1.22 -8.76
CA ASN A 28 14.10 1.30 -9.84
C ASN A 28 12.77 1.84 -9.30
N SER A 29 12.35 3.00 -9.81
CA SER A 29 11.11 3.65 -9.36
C SER A 29 9.85 2.84 -9.65
N SER A 30 9.83 1.96 -10.66
CA SER A 30 8.70 1.03 -10.90
C SER A 30 8.62 -0.07 -9.84
N LEU A 31 9.77 -0.53 -9.34
CA LEU A 31 9.80 -1.59 -8.34
C LEU A 31 9.39 -1.08 -6.95
N ALA A 32 9.53 0.23 -6.71
CA ALA A 32 9.16 0.86 -5.44
C ALA A 32 7.67 0.67 -5.13
N SER A 33 6.77 1.01 -6.06
CA SER A 33 5.32 0.80 -5.91
C SER A 33 4.98 -0.65 -5.65
N ALA A 34 5.60 -1.56 -6.42
CA ALA A 34 5.32 -2.99 -6.34
C ALA A 34 5.62 -3.61 -4.95
N ILE A 35 6.59 -3.06 -4.22
CA ILE A 35 7.02 -3.55 -2.91
C ILE A 35 6.34 -2.79 -1.76
N LEU A 36 6.18 -1.47 -1.89
CA LEU A 36 5.63 -0.61 -0.84
C LEU A 36 4.13 -0.85 -0.59
N ILE A 37 3.37 -1.12 -1.65
CA ILE A 37 1.93 -1.44 -1.54
C ILE A 37 1.68 -2.64 -0.60
N PRO A 38 2.34 -3.81 -0.77
CA PRO A 38 2.24 -4.92 0.17
C PRO A 38 2.57 -4.55 1.61
N ILE A 39 3.61 -3.72 1.82
CA ILE A 39 4.02 -3.27 3.15
C ILE A 39 2.92 -2.42 3.79
N GLY A 40 2.35 -1.48 3.03
CA GLY A 40 1.19 -0.68 3.47
C GLY A 40 0.01 -1.56 3.88
N VAL A 41 -0.32 -2.57 3.07
CA VAL A 41 -1.38 -3.54 3.37
C VAL A 41 -1.12 -4.28 4.69
N LEU A 42 0.12 -4.67 4.97
CA LEU A 42 0.47 -5.34 6.23
C LEU A 42 0.23 -4.43 7.45
N PHE A 43 0.61 -3.15 7.37
CA PHE A 43 0.36 -2.17 8.44
C PHE A 43 -1.14 -1.92 8.66
N MET A 44 -1.88 -1.72 7.57
CA MET A 44 -3.33 -1.54 7.62
C MET A 44 -4.03 -2.77 8.18
N TRP A 45 -3.62 -3.97 7.76
CA TRP A 45 -4.20 -5.22 8.25
C TRP A 45 -3.87 -5.45 9.73
N ALA A 46 -2.65 -5.14 10.19
CA ALA A 46 -2.28 -5.25 11.59
C ALA A 46 -3.11 -4.30 12.49
N ALA A 47 -3.33 -3.07 12.04
CA ALA A 47 -4.19 -2.12 12.73
C ALA A 47 -5.66 -2.55 12.75
N TYR A 48 -6.18 -3.04 11.62
CA TYR A 48 -7.52 -3.59 11.54
C TYR A 48 -7.70 -4.81 12.45
N LYS A 49 -6.72 -5.72 12.52
CA LYS A 49 -6.74 -6.86 13.44
C LYS A 49 -6.82 -6.41 14.90
N SER A 50 -6.13 -5.32 15.26
CA SER A 50 -6.08 -4.79 16.63
C SER A 50 -7.36 -4.04 17.04
N SER A 51 -8.00 -3.33 16.10
CA SER A 51 -9.16 -2.49 16.39
C SER A 51 -10.51 -3.18 16.10
N LYS A 52 -10.52 -4.09 15.11
CA LYS A 52 -11.70 -4.68 14.45
C LYS A 52 -12.68 -3.63 13.90
N LYS A 53 -12.19 -2.42 13.58
CA LYS A 53 -12.98 -1.31 13.04
C LYS A 53 -12.49 -0.93 11.65
N TRP A 54 -13.40 -0.84 10.67
CA TRP A 54 -13.06 -0.52 9.28
C TRP A 54 -12.34 0.83 9.14
N TRP A 55 -12.76 1.84 9.92
CA TRP A 55 -12.18 3.19 9.88
C TRP A 55 -10.72 3.23 10.34
N SER A 56 -10.21 2.18 10.99
CA SER A 56 -8.80 2.12 11.37
C SER A 56 -7.86 2.00 10.17
N ILE A 57 -8.35 1.47 9.03
CA ILE A 57 -7.57 1.32 7.80
C ILE A 57 -7.21 2.70 7.24
N PRO A 58 -8.17 3.57 6.85
CA PRO A 58 -7.84 4.89 6.31
C PRO A 58 -7.15 5.78 7.35
N LEU A 59 -7.45 5.64 8.65
CA LEU A 59 -6.82 6.44 9.69
C LEU A 59 -5.31 6.14 9.82
N VAL A 60 -4.92 4.87 9.71
CA VAL A 60 -3.51 4.46 9.70
C VAL A 60 -2.79 5.06 8.51
N SER A 61 -3.41 5.04 7.34
CA SER A 61 -2.87 5.65 6.12
C SER A 61 -2.69 7.16 6.27
N VAL A 62 -3.66 7.87 6.85
CA VAL A 62 -3.52 9.30 7.13
C VAL A 62 -2.36 9.57 8.10
N ILE A 63 -2.22 8.78 9.15
CA ILE A 63 -1.10 8.92 10.09
C ILE A 63 0.23 8.62 9.40
N ALA A 64 0.29 7.61 8.53
CA ALA A 64 1.48 7.29 7.74
C ALA A 64 1.86 8.41 6.78
N ALA A 65 0.87 8.97 6.07
CA ALA A 65 1.02 10.10 5.18
C ALA A 65 1.55 11.34 5.91
N VAL A 66 0.97 11.69 7.07
CA VAL A 66 1.45 12.80 7.91
C VAL A 66 2.86 12.52 8.42
N SER A 67 3.13 11.31 8.92
CA SER A 67 4.45 10.94 9.44
C SER A 67 5.51 11.06 8.35
N ARG A 68 5.23 10.52 7.16
CA ARG A 68 6.11 10.66 5.98
C ARG A 68 6.36 12.13 5.65
N MET A 69 5.30 12.94 5.55
CA MET A 69 5.41 14.35 5.18
C MET A 69 6.24 15.14 6.20
N VAL A 70 6.02 14.89 7.49
CA VAL A 70 6.81 15.52 8.57
C VAL A 70 8.28 15.11 8.47
N ILE A 71 8.58 13.82 8.30
CA ILE A 71 9.99 13.38 8.19
C ILE A 71 10.62 13.95 6.91
N TYR A 72 9.91 13.95 5.78
CA TYR A 72 10.39 14.49 4.51
C TYR A 72 10.71 15.98 4.61
N THR A 73 9.81 16.78 5.19
CA THR A 73 10.02 18.22 5.37
C THR A 73 11.19 18.50 6.30
N VAL A 74 11.35 17.74 7.40
CA VAL A 74 12.52 17.89 8.30
C VAL A 74 13.82 17.57 7.58
N ILE A 75 13.89 16.49 6.80
CA ILE A 75 15.10 16.10 6.05
C ILE A 75 15.44 17.12 4.96
N ASN A 76 14.43 17.70 4.31
CA ASN A 76 14.60 18.64 3.20
C ASN A 76 14.55 20.12 3.64
N ASN A 77 14.92 20.44 4.88
CA ASN A 77 14.99 21.81 5.41
C ASN A 77 13.68 22.61 5.21
N PHE A 78 12.54 21.98 5.45
CA PHE A 78 11.19 22.54 5.31
C PHE A 78 10.83 23.03 3.90
N THR A 79 11.52 22.53 2.87
CA THR A 79 11.11 22.74 1.48
C THR A 79 9.99 21.78 1.11
N CYS A 80 8.91 22.33 0.54
CA CYS A 80 7.77 21.54 0.06
C CYS A 80 7.90 21.38 -1.46
N CYS A 81 8.19 20.16 -1.90
CA CYS A 81 8.32 19.81 -3.32
C CYS A 81 7.25 18.79 -3.73
N SER A 82 6.95 18.74 -5.03
CA SER A 82 6.05 17.75 -5.64
C SER A 82 6.45 16.30 -5.30
N GLU A 83 7.75 16.06 -5.10
CA GLU A 83 8.35 14.80 -4.65
C GLU A 83 7.85 14.32 -3.28
N GLY A 84 7.43 15.23 -2.39
CA GLY A 84 6.82 14.88 -1.11
C GLY A 84 5.31 14.66 -1.17
N ILE A 85 4.63 15.39 -2.07
CA ILE A 85 3.15 15.43 -2.14
C ILE A 85 2.58 14.18 -2.79
N PHE A 86 3.07 13.79 -3.98
CA PHE A 86 2.51 12.64 -4.70
C PHE A 86 2.60 11.34 -3.89
N PRO A 87 3.75 11.03 -3.26
CA PRO A 87 3.84 9.81 -2.48
C PRO A 87 3.03 9.86 -1.16
N THR A 88 2.75 11.06 -0.64
CA THR A 88 1.84 11.23 0.51
C THR A 88 0.38 10.99 0.10
N LEU A 89 -0.01 11.49 -1.08
CA LEU A 89 -1.34 11.27 -1.64
C LEU A 89 -1.58 9.78 -1.96
N ALA A 90 -0.58 9.11 -2.52
CA ALA A 90 -0.58 7.67 -2.78
C ALA A 90 -0.98 6.86 -1.53
N ILE A 91 -0.31 7.09 -0.40
CA ILE A 91 -0.60 6.42 0.88
C ILE A 91 -2.06 6.59 1.31
N VAL A 92 -2.60 7.81 1.20
CA VAL A 92 -4.00 8.09 1.58
C VAL A 92 -4.97 7.34 0.68
N LEU A 93 -4.73 7.34 -0.64
CA LEU A 93 -5.55 6.63 -1.62
C LEU A 93 -5.49 5.10 -1.41
N GLU A 94 -4.34 4.54 -1.06
CA GLU A 94 -4.22 3.12 -0.69
C GLU A 94 -5.09 2.79 0.53
N GLY A 95 -5.12 3.68 1.53
CA GLY A 95 -5.99 3.57 2.69
C GLY A 95 -7.47 3.45 2.36
N LEU A 96 -7.91 4.14 1.30
CA LEU A 96 -9.29 4.07 0.82
C LEU A 96 -9.52 2.83 -0.05
N ALA A 97 -8.58 2.52 -0.94
CA ALA A 97 -8.66 1.39 -1.86
C ALA A 97 -8.70 0.04 -1.14
N PHE A 98 -7.97 -0.12 -0.02
CA PHE A 98 -7.80 -1.41 0.65
C PHE A 98 -8.76 -1.67 1.82
N ILE A 99 -9.73 -0.79 2.07
CA ILE A 99 -10.76 -1.01 3.11
C ILE A 99 -11.46 -2.35 2.88
N TYR A 100 -12.05 -2.53 1.70
CA TYR A 100 -12.85 -3.71 1.39
C TYR A 100 -11.99 -5.00 1.28
N PRO A 101 -10.86 -5.03 0.55
CA PRO A 101 -9.95 -6.18 0.51
C PRO A 101 -9.53 -6.70 1.89
N ILE A 102 -9.14 -5.80 2.80
CA ILE A 102 -8.68 -6.19 4.15
C ILE A 102 -9.82 -6.75 5.00
N ILE A 103 -11.01 -6.13 4.96
CA ILE A 103 -12.18 -6.65 5.69
C ILE A 103 -12.58 -8.02 5.15
N PHE A 104 -12.56 -8.18 3.83
CA PHE A 104 -12.90 -9.44 3.17
C PHE A 104 -11.90 -10.55 3.51
N LEU A 105 -10.59 -10.25 3.48
CA LEU A 105 -9.53 -11.17 3.91
C LEU A 105 -9.78 -11.73 5.32
N GLU A 106 -10.08 -10.85 6.28
CA GLU A 106 -10.33 -11.27 7.66
C GLU A 106 -11.62 -12.12 7.79
N LYS A 107 -12.64 -11.82 6.98
CA LYS A 107 -13.88 -12.62 6.95
C LYS A 107 -13.64 -14.02 6.37
N GLU A 108 -12.91 -14.13 5.26
CA GLU A 108 -12.60 -15.43 4.66
C GLU A 108 -11.66 -16.25 5.56
N LYS A 109 -10.67 -15.61 6.20
CA LYS A 109 -9.77 -16.28 7.15
C LYS A 109 -10.55 -16.96 8.28
N LYS A 110 -11.60 -16.32 8.82
CA LYS A 110 -12.45 -16.90 9.87
C LYS A 110 -13.24 -18.13 9.43
N LYS A 111 -13.43 -18.34 8.13
CA LYS A 111 -14.14 -19.52 7.60
C LYS A 111 -13.26 -20.78 7.57
N GLY A 112 -11.95 -20.65 7.79
CA GLY A 112 -11.02 -21.78 7.93
C GLY A 112 -10.75 -22.60 6.66
N SER A 113 -11.31 -22.22 5.50
CA SER A 113 -11.04 -22.89 4.23
C SER A 113 -9.73 -22.38 3.63
N PHE A 114 -8.81 -23.27 3.23
CA PHE A 114 -7.56 -22.91 2.54
C PHE A 114 -7.74 -22.01 1.31
N LEU A 115 -8.92 -22.07 0.65
CA LEU A 115 -9.28 -21.18 -0.46
C LEU A 115 -9.41 -19.70 -0.05
N PHE A 116 -9.32 -19.39 1.25
CA PHE A 116 -9.30 -18.01 1.77
C PHE A 116 -8.16 -17.16 1.21
N VAL A 117 -7.13 -17.77 0.62
CA VAL A 117 -5.99 -17.03 0.05
C VAL A 117 -6.30 -16.48 -1.35
N PHE A 118 -6.95 -17.28 -2.21
CA PHE A 118 -7.15 -16.92 -3.63
C PHE A 118 -8.13 -15.77 -3.83
N LYS A 119 -9.28 -15.78 -3.12
CA LYS A 119 -10.31 -14.75 -3.32
C LYS A 119 -9.84 -13.35 -2.89
N PRO A 120 -9.20 -13.16 -1.72
CA PRO A 120 -8.65 -11.87 -1.35
C PRO A 120 -7.51 -11.44 -2.26
N ILE A 121 -6.64 -12.34 -2.74
CA ILE A 121 -5.58 -11.96 -3.70
C ILE A 121 -6.18 -11.32 -4.96
N LEU A 122 -7.22 -11.95 -5.54
CA LEU A 122 -7.90 -11.39 -6.71
C LEU A 122 -8.50 -10.01 -6.39
N LEU A 123 -9.08 -9.86 -5.20
CA LEU A 123 -9.65 -8.60 -4.75
C LEU A 123 -8.60 -7.50 -4.53
N PHE A 124 -7.43 -7.86 -3.97
CA PHE A 124 -6.28 -6.97 -3.87
C PHE A 124 -5.76 -6.58 -5.25
N TYR A 125 -5.65 -7.53 -6.18
CA TYR A 125 -5.24 -7.25 -7.57
C TYR A 125 -6.15 -6.19 -8.21
N VAL A 126 -7.47 -6.39 -8.14
CA VAL A 126 -8.44 -5.42 -8.70
C VAL A 126 -8.33 -4.06 -7.99
N ALA A 127 -8.23 -4.04 -6.66
CA ALA A 127 -8.11 -2.81 -5.89
C ALA A 127 -6.83 -2.02 -6.22
N ILE A 128 -5.70 -2.71 -6.37
CA ILE A 128 -4.41 -2.12 -6.77
C ILE A 128 -4.51 -1.53 -8.17
N LEU A 129 -5.09 -2.28 -9.12
CA LEU A 129 -5.21 -1.83 -10.50
C LEU A 129 -6.06 -0.56 -10.59
N VAL A 130 -7.21 -0.53 -9.91
CA VAL A 130 -8.09 0.66 -9.84
C VAL A 130 -7.35 1.83 -9.18
N TYR A 131 -6.68 1.60 -8.05
CA TYR A 131 -5.90 2.62 -7.35
C TYR A 131 -4.81 3.21 -8.25
N MET A 132 -4.00 2.38 -8.90
CA MET A 132 -2.88 2.82 -9.73
C MET A 132 -3.37 3.58 -10.96
N VAL A 133 -4.48 3.17 -11.58
CA VAL A 133 -5.10 3.92 -12.69
C VAL A 133 -5.52 5.31 -12.22
N ILE A 134 -6.22 5.42 -11.09
CA ILE A 134 -6.66 6.71 -10.53
C ILE A 134 -5.43 7.59 -10.22
N PHE A 135 -4.46 7.04 -9.49
CA PHE A 135 -3.28 7.79 -9.06
C PHE A 135 -2.43 8.27 -10.23
N LYS A 136 -2.09 7.39 -11.18
CA LYS A 136 -1.32 7.75 -12.38
C LYS A 136 -2.07 8.78 -13.23
N SER A 137 -3.39 8.67 -13.36
CA SER A 137 -4.20 9.64 -14.10
C SER A 137 -4.13 11.03 -13.45
N VAL A 138 -4.29 11.12 -12.13
CA VAL A 138 -4.18 12.38 -11.38
C VAL A 138 -2.77 12.96 -11.49
N ALA A 139 -1.74 12.13 -11.32
CA ALA A 139 -0.34 12.54 -11.43
C ALA A 139 0.01 13.05 -12.84
N ALA A 140 -0.56 12.42 -13.88
CA ALA A 140 -0.29 12.82 -15.24
C ALA A 140 -0.98 14.15 -15.60
N VAL A 141 -2.25 14.35 -15.20
CA VAL A 141 -2.95 15.64 -15.39
C VAL A 141 -2.22 16.79 -14.68
N THR A 142 -1.76 16.55 -13.45
CA THR A 142 -1.05 17.57 -12.66
C THR A 142 0.36 17.87 -13.15
N LYS A 143 1.06 16.91 -13.74
CA LYS A 143 2.41 17.10 -14.29
C LYS A 143 2.40 17.81 -15.65
N TRP A 144 1.48 17.45 -16.54
CA TRP A 144 1.53 17.89 -17.95
C TRP A 144 0.66 19.11 -18.23
N GLY A 145 -0.34 19.41 -17.39
CA GLY A 145 -1.18 20.61 -17.51
C GLY A 145 -2.11 20.66 -18.73
N ASP A 146 -1.81 19.91 -19.80
CA ASP A 146 -2.61 19.72 -20.99
C ASP A 146 -2.64 18.24 -21.42
N LEU A 147 -3.80 17.79 -21.88
CA LEU A 147 -4.05 16.43 -22.32
C LEU A 147 -3.30 16.10 -23.63
N ASN A 148 -3.07 17.10 -24.48
CA ASN A 148 -2.41 16.87 -25.78
C ASN A 148 -0.91 16.58 -25.62
N THR A 149 -0.23 17.29 -24.72
CA THR A 149 1.19 17.04 -24.40
C THR A 149 1.38 15.67 -23.75
N LEU A 150 0.42 15.27 -22.90
CA LEU A 150 0.37 13.94 -22.32
C LEU A 150 0.26 12.87 -23.42
N LEU A 151 -0.71 12.97 -24.34
CA LEU A 151 -0.88 11.96 -25.39
C LEU A 151 0.29 11.89 -26.39
N ALA A 152 1.04 12.99 -26.55
CA ALA A 152 2.19 13.04 -27.47
C ALA A 152 3.46 12.39 -26.88
N GLU A 153 3.70 12.52 -25.57
CA GLU A 153 4.92 12.02 -24.91
C GLU A 153 4.71 10.71 -24.12
N TYR A 154 3.46 10.32 -23.89
CA TYR A 154 3.12 9.17 -23.07
C TYR A 154 3.15 7.86 -23.87
N ASP A 155 4.15 7.02 -23.59
CA ASP A 155 4.21 5.65 -24.10
C ASP A 155 3.18 4.78 -23.37
N ILE A 156 1.96 4.76 -23.92
CA ILE A 156 0.82 4.00 -23.40
C ILE A 156 1.17 2.52 -23.21
N LYS A 157 1.93 1.93 -24.15
CA LYS A 157 2.24 0.49 -24.11
C LYS A 157 3.16 0.19 -22.94
N LYS A 158 4.22 0.98 -22.75
CA LYS A 158 5.16 0.81 -21.65
C LYS A 158 4.48 1.00 -20.29
N GLU A 159 3.64 2.03 -20.16
CA GLU A 159 2.94 2.34 -18.91
C GLU A 159 1.87 1.29 -18.56
N LEU A 160 1.17 0.74 -19.55
CA LEU A 160 0.26 -0.39 -19.33
C LEU A 160 1.03 -1.62 -18.85
N ILE A 161 2.17 -1.96 -19.47
CA ILE A 161 2.99 -3.09 -19.05
C ILE A 161 3.47 -2.90 -17.61
N ALA A 162 3.97 -1.71 -17.26
CA ALA A 162 4.40 -1.37 -15.91
C ALA A 162 3.24 -1.51 -14.90
N LEU A 163 2.06 -0.96 -15.23
CA LEU A 163 0.85 -1.09 -14.41
C LEU A 163 0.51 -2.55 -14.11
N PHE A 164 0.49 -3.40 -15.14
CA PHE A 164 0.17 -4.82 -14.98
C PHE A 164 1.24 -5.57 -14.17
N LEU A 165 2.52 -5.32 -14.42
CA LEU A 165 3.61 -5.96 -13.70
C LEU A 165 3.64 -5.55 -12.23
N ASP A 166 3.53 -4.26 -11.93
CA ASP A 166 3.48 -3.75 -10.56
C ASP A 166 2.30 -4.34 -9.79
N THR A 167 1.12 -4.41 -10.42
CA THR A 167 -0.09 -5.01 -9.83
C THR A 167 0.10 -6.50 -9.57
N LEU A 168 0.65 -7.24 -10.54
CA LEU A 168 0.91 -8.67 -10.43
C LEU A 168 1.91 -8.96 -9.29
N ILE A 169 3.04 -8.26 -9.27
CA ILE A 169 4.07 -8.41 -8.24
C ILE A 169 3.50 -8.06 -6.86
N SER A 170 2.80 -6.92 -6.73
CA SER A 170 2.19 -6.49 -5.47
C SER A 170 1.20 -7.53 -4.93
N SER A 171 0.27 -7.98 -5.77
CA SER A 171 -0.74 -8.96 -5.36
C SER A 171 -0.13 -10.32 -4.99
N ALA A 172 0.92 -10.75 -5.70
CA ALA A 172 1.66 -11.96 -5.38
C ALA A 172 2.39 -11.83 -4.04
N LEU A 173 3.06 -10.70 -3.78
CA LEU A 173 3.73 -10.42 -2.51
C LEU A 173 2.74 -10.37 -1.34
N ILE A 174 1.57 -9.77 -1.52
CA ILE A 174 0.49 -9.81 -0.52
C ILE A 174 0.06 -11.26 -0.24
N GLY A 175 -0.14 -12.05 -1.29
CA GLY A 175 -0.48 -13.48 -1.17
C GLY A 175 0.57 -14.26 -0.40
N ILE A 176 1.85 -14.11 -0.75
CA ILE A 176 2.98 -14.74 -0.05
C ILE A 176 3.00 -14.32 1.42
N ALA A 177 2.84 -13.03 1.71
CA ALA A 177 2.86 -12.52 3.08
C ALA A 177 1.71 -13.08 3.94
N ILE A 178 0.51 -13.22 3.36
CA ILE A 178 -0.64 -13.85 4.03
C ILE A 178 -0.33 -15.32 4.35
N VAL A 179 0.19 -16.08 3.38
CA VAL A 179 0.52 -17.50 3.55
C VAL A 179 1.62 -17.70 4.59
N LEU A 180 2.70 -16.93 4.50
CA LEU A 180 3.80 -16.98 5.48
C LEU A 180 3.32 -16.65 6.89
N GLN A 181 2.41 -15.68 7.04
CA GLN A 181 1.83 -15.37 8.33
C GLN A 181 1.02 -16.54 8.92
N GLU A 182 0.24 -17.26 8.11
CA GLU A 182 -0.47 -18.44 8.60
C GLU A 182 0.48 -19.59 8.96
N ILE A 183 1.48 -19.87 8.13
CA ILE A 183 2.48 -20.91 8.42
C ILE A 183 3.20 -20.60 9.73
N PHE A 184 3.63 -19.34 9.92
CA PHE A 184 4.27 -18.92 11.16
C PHE A 184 3.38 -19.12 12.38
N LEU A 185 2.08 -18.77 12.28
CA LEU A 185 1.13 -19.00 13.36
C LEU A 185 0.96 -20.50 13.66
N LEU A 186 0.86 -21.35 12.63
CA LEU A 186 0.80 -22.80 12.83
C LEU A 186 2.04 -23.32 13.56
N ILE A 187 3.25 -22.92 13.13
CA ILE A 187 4.51 -23.37 13.75
C ILE A 187 4.62 -22.93 15.21
N VAL A 188 4.25 -21.67 15.50
CA VAL A 188 4.41 -21.10 16.85
C VAL A 188 3.39 -21.69 17.82
N TYR A 189 2.13 -21.85 17.40
CA TYR A 189 1.07 -22.33 18.29
C TYR A 189 1.08 -23.85 18.46
N HIS A 190 1.52 -24.63 17.47
CA HIS A 190 1.63 -26.08 17.59
C HIS A 190 2.81 -26.53 18.46
N LYS A 191 3.70 -25.61 18.85
CA LYS A 191 4.84 -25.88 19.74
C LYS A 191 4.49 -25.87 21.23
N TYR A 192 3.22 -25.63 21.59
CA TYR A 192 2.73 -25.53 22.96
C TYR A 192 1.63 -26.55 23.32
N ASP A 193 1.36 -27.51 22.44
CA ASP A 193 0.53 -28.70 22.69
C ASP A 193 1.44 -29.94 22.73
#